data_AF-A0A2E7HJE4-F1
#
_entry.id   AF-A0A2E7HJE4-F1
#
_cell.length_a   1.000
_cell.length_b   1.000
_cell.length_c   1.000
_cell.angle_alpha   90.00
_cell.angle_beta   90.00
_cell.angle_gamma   90.00
#
_symmetry.space_group_name_H-M   'P 1'
#
loop_
_entity.id
_entity.type
_entity.pdbx_description
1 polymer ?
#
loop_
_entity_poly.entity_id
_entity_poly.type
_entity_poly.pdbx_seq_one_letter_code
_entity_poly.pdbx_strand_id
1 'polypeptide(L)'
;MTDTAQAVALWRRWELPTWGVVAALIYMAWLAVTDWHAALPIWFLLPAVSVLLCWHGHLQHEVLHGHPTRIVWLNELLVFPALGLWFPYGLYRDSHLAQQTETCQTCPIDDPESFYVTARRWARMSALHKAILGFNNSVLGRFLIGPVLASMVRHRAQRNGFVSTRPRRPWACFTSTNNLHAVHHAMPSVAWYELPAIYRAGRERYLEDKGGFLWNGYRDVFRRHFLRPKDEPVHPYFEDGAAVCFFARPVMGLAET
;
A
#
# COMPACT_ATOMS: atom_id res chain seq x y z
N MET A 1 6.99 14.19 -30.73
CA MET A 1 5.56 13.89 -30.53
C MET A 1 5.17 12.52 -31.10
N THR A 2 5.34 12.27 -32.41
CA THR A 2 5.05 10.97 -33.05
C THR A 2 5.73 9.78 -32.37
N ASP A 3 7.03 9.89 -32.12
CA ASP A 3 7.88 8.85 -31.51
C ASP A 3 7.35 8.40 -30.13
N THR A 4 7.13 9.36 -29.23
CA THR A 4 6.54 9.13 -27.90
C THR A 4 5.17 8.46 -27.95
N ALA A 5 4.31 8.87 -28.90
CA ALA A 5 2.99 8.27 -29.08
C ALA A 5 3.07 6.82 -29.61
N GLN A 6 4.01 6.52 -30.51
CA GLN A 6 4.28 5.15 -30.96
C GLN A 6 4.86 4.27 -29.85
N ALA A 7 5.78 4.80 -29.04
CA ALA A 7 6.33 4.09 -27.89
C ALA A 7 5.23 3.71 -26.87
N VAL A 8 4.34 4.65 -26.51
CA VAL A 8 3.20 4.38 -25.62
C VAL A 8 2.21 3.37 -26.24
N ALA A 9 1.95 3.44 -27.55
CA ALA A 9 1.06 2.48 -28.23
C ALA A 9 1.67 1.06 -28.30
N LEU A 10 2.99 0.96 -28.53
CA LEU A 10 3.73 -0.31 -28.48
C LEU A 10 3.76 -0.87 -27.05
N TRP A 11 3.96 -0.03 -26.04
CA TRP A 11 3.96 -0.44 -24.63
C TRP A 11 2.60 -1.03 -24.21
N ARG A 12 1.49 -0.35 -24.49
CA ARG A 12 0.12 -0.84 -24.21
C ARG A 12 -0.20 -2.20 -24.85
N ARG A 13 0.46 -2.54 -25.96
CA ARG A 13 0.32 -3.85 -26.63
C ARG A 13 1.01 -4.98 -25.88
N TRP A 14 2.10 -4.68 -25.16
CA TRP A 14 2.85 -5.66 -24.36
C TRP A 14 2.45 -5.67 -22.88
N GLU A 15 1.76 -4.63 -22.40
CA GLU A 15 1.22 -4.47 -21.05
C GLU A 15 0.47 -5.73 -20.56
N LEU A 16 -0.59 -6.17 -21.28
CA LEU A 16 -1.36 -7.36 -20.91
C LEU A 16 -0.53 -8.67 -20.95
N PRO A 17 0.27 -8.98 -22.01
CA PRO A 17 1.21 -10.10 -21.97
C PRO A 17 2.18 -10.08 -20.80
N THR A 18 2.80 -8.93 -20.48
CA THR A 18 3.75 -8.79 -19.37
C THR A 18 3.08 -9.10 -18.03
N TRP A 19 1.93 -8.48 -17.75
CA TRP A 19 1.21 -8.70 -16.50
C TRP A 19 0.64 -10.13 -16.38
N GLY A 20 0.23 -10.75 -17.50
CA GLY A 20 -0.16 -12.16 -17.55
C GLY A 20 0.99 -13.12 -17.23
N VAL A 21 2.19 -12.86 -17.76
CA VAL A 21 3.40 -13.65 -17.44
C VAL A 21 3.82 -13.44 -15.98
N VAL A 22 3.77 -12.21 -15.46
CA VAL A 22 4.05 -11.92 -14.03
C VAL A 22 3.09 -12.68 -13.12
N ALA A 23 1.78 -12.62 -13.39
CA ALA A 23 0.77 -13.38 -12.63
C ALA A 23 1.06 -14.89 -12.68
N ALA A 24 1.29 -15.45 -13.88
CA ALA A 24 1.59 -16.87 -14.06
C ALA A 24 2.84 -17.30 -13.28
N LEU A 25 3.93 -16.52 -13.32
CA LEU A 25 5.14 -16.80 -12.55
C LEU A 25 4.89 -16.80 -11.03
N ILE A 26 4.12 -15.83 -10.52
CA ILE A 26 3.75 -15.76 -9.10
C ILE A 26 2.93 -16.99 -8.69
N TYR A 27 1.91 -17.38 -9.47
CA TYR A 27 1.07 -18.54 -9.16
C TYR A 27 1.80 -19.87 -9.30
N MET A 28 2.62 -20.07 -10.33
CA MET A 28 3.44 -21.28 -10.48
C MET A 28 4.46 -21.41 -9.35
N ALA A 29 5.13 -20.33 -8.96
CA ALA A 29 6.06 -20.34 -7.84
C ALA A 29 5.37 -20.56 -6.49
N TRP A 30 4.16 -20.01 -6.29
CA TRP A 30 3.35 -20.30 -5.10
C TRP A 30 2.95 -21.77 -5.00
N LEU A 31 2.46 -22.35 -6.10
CA LEU A 31 2.11 -23.78 -6.15
C LEU A 31 3.34 -24.66 -5.89
N ALA A 32 4.47 -24.37 -6.53
CA ALA A 32 5.74 -25.07 -6.29
C ALA A 32 6.20 -25.02 -4.82
N VAL A 33 6.17 -23.83 -4.20
CA VAL A 33 6.56 -23.65 -2.79
C VAL A 33 5.57 -24.32 -1.83
N THR A 34 4.29 -24.41 -2.21
CA THR A 34 3.24 -25.09 -1.44
C THR A 34 3.34 -26.62 -1.55
N ASP A 35 3.60 -27.15 -2.74
CA ASP A 35 3.77 -28.60 -2.97
C ASP A 35 5.03 -29.12 -2.26
N TRP A 36 6.16 -28.45 -2.45
CA TRP A 36 7.45 -28.86 -1.89
C TRP A 36 7.72 -28.38 -0.47
N HIS A 37 6.73 -27.79 0.23
CA HIS A 37 6.92 -27.20 1.56
C HIS A 37 7.55 -28.16 2.59
N ALA A 38 7.29 -29.47 2.48
CA ALA A 38 7.84 -30.50 3.37
C ALA A 38 9.31 -30.86 3.08
N ALA A 39 9.80 -30.57 1.87
CA ALA A 39 11.20 -30.74 1.46
C ALA A 39 12.02 -29.44 1.59
N LEU A 40 11.35 -28.29 1.62
CA LEU A 40 11.99 -26.98 1.76
C LEU A 40 12.31 -26.66 3.23
N PRO A 41 13.58 -26.35 3.59
CA PRO A 41 13.90 -25.97 4.96
C PRO A 41 13.27 -24.61 5.30
N ILE A 42 12.87 -24.43 6.57
CA ILE A 42 12.11 -23.25 7.02
C ILE A 42 12.81 -21.91 6.74
N TRP A 43 14.15 -21.89 6.72
CA TRP A 43 14.96 -20.71 6.39
C TRP A 43 14.92 -20.31 4.91
N PHE A 44 14.51 -21.21 4.01
CA PHE A 44 14.22 -20.90 2.60
C PHE A 44 12.72 -20.62 2.41
N LEU A 45 11.86 -21.45 3.03
CA LEU A 45 10.41 -21.38 2.90
C LEU A 45 9.86 -20.00 3.33
N LEU A 46 10.28 -19.47 4.48
CA LEU A 46 9.78 -18.18 4.98
C LEU A 46 10.18 -17.00 4.07
N PRO A 47 11.45 -16.83 3.63
CA PRO A 47 11.80 -15.83 2.62
C PRO A 47 11.08 -16.02 1.28
N ALA A 48 10.97 -17.25 0.77
CA ALA A 48 10.32 -17.52 -0.52
C ALA A 48 8.84 -17.11 -0.52
N VAL A 49 8.08 -17.52 0.50
CA VAL A 49 6.69 -17.08 0.71
C VAL A 49 6.62 -15.56 0.90
N SER A 50 7.54 -14.96 1.67
CA SER A 50 7.54 -13.50 1.89
C SER A 50 7.74 -12.71 0.59
N VAL A 51 8.64 -13.16 -0.30
CA VAL A 51 8.89 -12.54 -1.60
C VAL A 51 7.67 -12.71 -2.52
N LEU A 52 7.07 -13.91 -2.56
CA LEU A 52 5.89 -14.17 -3.39
C LEU A 52 4.66 -13.36 -2.95
N LEU A 53 4.43 -13.23 -1.64
CA LEU A 53 3.35 -12.40 -1.11
C LEU A 53 3.58 -10.90 -1.36
N CYS A 54 4.83 -10.43 -1.27
CA CYS A 54 5.19 -9.06 -1.63
C CYS A 54 5.01 -8.78 -3.13
N TRP A 55 5.37 -9.73 -3.99
CA TRP A 55 5.21 -9.59 -5.45
C TRP A 55 3.74 -9.67 -5.87
N HIS A 56 2.95 -10.55 -5.26
CA HIS A 56 1.49 -10.60 -5.44
C HIS A 56 0.80 -9.32 -4.96
N GLY A 57 1.21 -8.78 -3.81
CA GLY A 57 0.72 -7.49 -3.30
C GLY A 57 1.07 -6.30 -4.22
N HIS A 58 2.25 -6.32 -4.85
CA HIS A 58 2.60 -5.34 -5.88
C HIS A 58 1.70 -5.48 -7.12
N LEU A 59 1.49 -6.69 -7.63
CA LEU A 59 0.55 -6.95 -8.74
C LEU A 59 -0.88 -6.48 -8.39
N GLN A 60 -1.32 -6.69 -7.15
CA GLN A 60 -2.61 -6.19 -6.66
C GLN A 60 -2.69 -4.66 -6.62
N HIS A 61 -1.59 -3.96 -6.33
CA HIS A 61 -1.54 -2.50 -6.38
C HIS A 61 -1.70 -1.96 -7.80
N GLU A 62 -1.03 -2.58 -8.78
CA GLU A 62 -1.11 -2.15 -10.18
C GLU A 62 -2.49 -2.44 -10.78
N VAL A 63 -3.08 -3.60 -10.41
CA VAL A 63 -4.42 -4.02 -10.84
C VAL A 63 -5.54 -3.14 -10.30
N LEU A 64 -5.41 -2.55 -9.10
CA LEU A 64 -6.41 -1.61 -8.57
C LEU A 64 -6.38 -0.23 -9.26
N HIS A 65 -5.27 0.17 -9.89
CA HIS A 65 -5.19 1.40 -10.71
C HIS A 65 -5.71 1.21 -12.14
N GLY A 66 -6.14 -0.02 -12.50
CA GLY A 66 -6.72 -0.33 -13.81
C GLY A 66 -5.75 -0.92 -14.83
N HIS A 67 -4.55 -1.36 -14.43
CA HIS A 67 -3.66 -2.13 -15.30
C HIS A 67 -4.03 -3.63 -15.30
N PRO A 68 -3.83 -4.38 -16.40
CA PRO A 68 -3.43 -3.94 -17.74
C PRO A 68 -4.57 -3.44 -18.65
N THR A 69 -5.84 -3.57 -18.24
CA THR A 69 -6.98 -3.24 -19.13
C THR A 69 -8.02 -2.35 -18.46
N ARG A 70 -8.77 -1.59 -19.28
CA ARG A 70 -9.95 -0.84 -18.80
C ARG A 70 -11.10 -1.72 -18.29
N ILE A 71 -10.97 -3.05 -18.33
CA ILE A 71 -11.99 -4.02 -17.94
C ILE A 71 -11.63 -4.57 -16.56
N VAL A 72 -12.17 -3.94 -15.50
CA VAL A 72 -11.81 -4.22 -14.10
C VAL A 72 -11.81 -5.72 -13.76
N TRP A 73 -12.87 -6.46 -14.14
CA TRP A 73 -12.98 -7.89 -13.83
C TRP A 73 -11.90 -8.76 -14.53
N LEU A 74 -11.39 -8.33 -15.68
CA LEU A 74 -10.34 -9.04 -16.41
C LEU A 74 -8.98 -8.86 -15.70
N ASN A 75 -8.74 -7.67 -15.14
CA ASN A 75 -7.56 -7.43 -14.30
C ASN A 75 -7.69 -8.19 -12.97
N GLU A 76 -8.89 -8.25 -12.36
CA GLU A 76 -9.14 -9.01 -11.13
C GLU A 76 -8.79 -10.51 -11.25
N LEU A 77 -8.93 -11.11 -12.44
CA LEU A 77 -8.52 -12.49 -12.69
C LEU A 77 -7.00 -12.70 -12.58
N LEU A 78 -6.17 -11.67 -12.79
CA LEU A 78 -4.71 -11.76 -12.64
C LEU A 78 -4.28 -11.82 -11.16
N VAL A 79 -5.17 -11.47 -10.23
CA VAL A 79 -4.91 -11.41 -8.78
C VAL A 79 -5.84 -12.33 -7.97
N PHE A 80 -6.62 -13.17 -8.66
CA PHE A 80 -7.50 -14.17 -8.07
C PHE A 80 -6.97 -15.60 -8.31
N PRO A 81 -6.84 -16.46 -7.29
CA PRO A 81 -7.12 -16.20 -5.87
C PRO A 81 -6.04 -15.32 -5.22
N ALA A 82 -6.41 -14.58 -4.18
CA ALA A 82 -5.50 -13.72 -3.47
C ALA A 82 -4.61 -14.52 -2.49
N LEU A 83 -3.31 -14.62 -2.81
CA LEU A 83 -2.36 -15.47 -2.08
C LEU A 83 -2.12 -15.03 -0.63
N GLY A 84 -2.38 -13.76 -0.31
CA GLY A 84 -2.15 -13.21 1.03
C GLY A 84 -3.08 -13.72 2.14
N LEU A 85 -4.15 -14.47 1.83
CA LEU A 85 -5.05 -15.16 2.78
C LEU A 85 -5.71 -14.34 3.94
N TRP A 86 -5.43 -13.04 4.14
CA TRP A 86 -5.92 -12.25 5.29
C TRP A 86 -6.75 -10.98 4.92
N PHE A 87 -6.10 -9.87 4.56
CA PHE A 87 -6.68 -8.56 4.14
C PHE A 87 -7.39 -8.52 2.76
N PRO A 88 -8.72 -8.64 2.53
CA PRO A 88 -9.32 -8.87 1.21
C PRO A 88 -8.95 -7.97 0.02
N TYR A 89 -8.73 -8.51 -1.18
CA TYR A 89 -8.44 -7.71 -2.40
C TYR A 89 -9.53 -6.69 -2.74
N GLY A 90 -10.81 -7.09 -2.83
CA GLY A 90 -11.89 -6.16 -3.15
C GLY A 90 -11.98 -5.04 -2.12
N LEU A 91 -11.92 -5.39 -0.83
CA LEU A 91 -11.93 -4.40 0.25
C LEU A 91 -10.64 -3.54 0.28
N TYR A 92 -9.50 -4.08 -0.16
CA TYR A 92 -8.24 -3.35 -0.32
C TYR A 92 -8.38 -2.29 -1.39
N ARG A 93 -8.77 -2.65 -2.63
CA ARG A 93 -9.10 -1.69 -3.69
C ARG A 93 -10.06 -0.62 -3.19
N ASP A 94 -11.21 -1.03 -2.66
CA ASP A 94 -12.32 -0.11 -2.38
C ASP A 94 -11.97 0.92 -1.29
N SER A 95 -11.14 0.55 -0.30
CA SER A 95 -10.64 1.48 0.72
C SER A 95 -9.40 2.27 0.29
N HIS A 96 -8.58 1.72 -0.61
CA HIS A 96 -7.42 2.43 -1.17
C HIS A 96 -7.84 3.54 -2.13
N LEU A 97 -8.85 3.28 -2.98
CA LEU A 97 -9.46 4.28 -3.84
C LEU A 97 -10.19 5.37 -3.02
N ALA A 98 -10.84 5.00 -1.91
CA ALA A 98 -11.40 5.97 -0.98
C ALA A 98 -10.31 6.88 -0.37
N GLN A 99 -9.19 6.32 0.09
CA GLN A 99 -8.05 7.12 0.58
C GLN A 99 -7.50 8.08 -0.49
N GLN A 100 -7.50 7.68 -1.77
CA GLN A 100 -7.09 8.57 -2.87
C GLN A 100 -8.09 9.71 -3.15
N THR A 101 -9.35 9.59 -2.74
CA THR A 101 -10.34 10.69 -2.82
C THR A 101 -10.33 11.61 -1.60
N GLU A 102 -9.71 11.22 -0.48
CA GLU A 102 -9.64 12.05 0.72
C GLU A 102 -8.66 13.22 0.58
N THR A 103 -9.09 14.41 0.98
CA THR A 103 -8.26 15.63 0.95
C THR A 103 -7.17 15.65 2.03
N CYS A 104 -7.25 14.75 3.02
CA CYS A 104 -6.34 14.66 4.15
C CYS A 104 -5.85 13.22 4.36
N GLN A 105 -4.77 12.86 3.67
CA GLN A 105 -4.07 11.60 3.92
C GLN A 105 -3.65 11.49 5.39
N THR A 106 -3.81 10.31 5.96
CA THR A 106 -3.60 9.96 7.37
C THR A 106 -4.59 10.57 8.39
N CYS A 107 -5.68 11.22 7.94
CA CYS A 107 -6.71 11.75 8.84
C CYS A 107 -7.25 10.66 9.81
N PRO A 108 -7.24 10.88 11.14
CA PRO A 108 -7.72 9.91 12.13
C PRO A 108 -9.26 9.75 12.20
N ILE A 109 -10.01 10.47 11.35
CA ILE A 109 -11.47 10.37 11.20
C ILE A 109 -11.82 9.82 9.81
N ASP A 110 -11.30 10.44 8.75
CA ASP A 110 -11.82 10.25 7.39
C ASP A 110 -11.02 9.23 6.56
N ASP A 111 -9.70 9.10 6.77
CA ASP A 111 -8.86 8.16 6.02
C ASP A 111 -9.06 6.70 6.54
N PRO A 112 -9.64 5.78 5.74
CA PRO A 112 -9.93 4.41 6.16
C PRO A 112 -8.68 3.53 6.32
N GLU A 113 -7.51 4.02 5.91
CA GLU A 113 -6.20 3.38 6.12
C GLU A 113 -5.40 3.99 7.29
N SER A 114 -5.87 5.07 7.92
CA SER A 114 -5.10 5.76 8.96
C SER A 114 -4.88 4.88 10.21
N PHE A 115 -3.64 4.88 10.69
CA PHE A 115 -3.24 4.25 11.96
C PHE A 115 -3.19 5.23 13.15
N TYR A 116 -3.49 6.52 12.92
CA TYR A 116 -3.54 7.52 13.98
C TYR A 116 -4.91 7.58 14.67
N VAL A 117 -4.95 8.23 15.83
CA VAL A 117 -6.18 8.59 16.55
C VAL A 117 -6.16 10.05 17.00
N THR A 118 -7.34 10.67 17.17
CA THR A 118 -7.43 12.03 17.72
C THR A 118 -7.02 12.06 19.20
N ALA A 119 -6.56 13.22 19.68
CA ALA A 119 -6.17 13.42 21.07
C ALA A 119 -7.32 13.07 22.05
N ARG A 120 -8.55 13.51 21.75
CA ARG A 120 -9.74 13.16 22.56
C ARG A 120 -10.11 11.68 22.50
N ARG A 121 -9.76 10.95 21.44
CA ARG A 121 -9.92 9.48 21.39
C ARG A 121 -8.83 8.79 22.22
N TRP A 122 -7.57 9.21 22.10
CA TRP A 122 -6.45 8.69 22.89
C TRP A 122 -6.62 8.91 24.39
N ALA A 123 -7.04 10.12 24.82
CA ALA A 123 -7.31 10.42 26.23
C ALA A 123 -8.24 9.39 26.89
N ARG A 124 -9.30 8.98 26.17
CA ARG A 124 -10.31 8.00 26.62
C ARG A 124 -9.91 6.52 26.45
N MET A 125 -8.75 6.21 25.84
CA MET A 125 -8.29 4.82 25.72
C MET A 125 -7.68 4.28 27.02
N SER A 126 -8.01 3.04 27.36
CA SER A 126 -7.34 2.31 28.45
C SER A 126 -5.87 2.02 28.12
N ALA A 127 -5.06 1.80 29.15
CA ALA A 127 -3.62 1.56 29.01
C ALA A 127 -3.30 0.39 28.06
N LEU A 128 -4.12 -0.67 28.04
CA LEU A 128 -3.97 -1.80 27.13
C LEU A 128 -4.09 -1.39 25.65
N HIS A 129 -5.08 -0.56 25.29
CA HIS A 129 -5.24 -0.08 23.91
C HIS A 129 -4.07 0.83 23.50
N LYS A 130 -3.59 1.68 24.44
CA LYS A 130 -2.41 2.53 24.22
C LYS A 130 -1.15 1.70 23.98
N ALA A 131 -0.94 0.64 24.76
CA ALA A 131 0.17 -0.30 24.61
C ALA A 131 0.10 -1.08 23.29
N ILE A 132 -1.09 -1.57 22.89
CA ILE A 132 -1.32 -2.27 21.63
C ILE A 132 -0.97 -1.37 20.42
N LEU A 133 -1.44 -0.11 20.41
CA LEU A 133 -1.14 0.84 19.34
C LEU A 133 0.34 1.25 19.32
N GLY A 134 0.94 1.52 20.48
CA GLY A 134 2.37 1.79 20.59
C GLY A 134 3.24 0.63 20.08
N PHE A 135 2.91 -0.60 20.45
CA PHE A 135 3.61 -1.79 19.96
C PHE A 135 3.42 -1.97 18.45
N ASN A 136 2.22 -1.76 17.91
CA ASN A 136 1.94 -1.79 16.47
C ASN A 136 2.70 -0.69 15.67
N ASN A 137 3.21 0.36 16.32
CA ASN A 137 4.09 1.35 15.68
C ASN A 137 5.57 0.93 15.70
N SER A 138 5.95 -0.17 16.37
CA SER A 138 7.24 -0.84 16.14
C SER A 138 7.17 -1.79 14.95
N VAL A 139 8.30 -2.11 14.34
CA VAL A 139 8.37 -3.06 13.20
C VAL A 139 7.93 -4.46 13.63
N LEU A 140 8.34 -4.95 14.81
CA LEU A 140 7.93 -6.27 15.29
C LEU A 140 6.42 -6.34 15.54
N GLY A 141 5.83 -5.35 16.20
CA GLY A 141 4.38 -5.30 16.40
C GLY A 141 3.60 -5.13 15.10
N ARG A 142 4.13 -4.34 14.15
CA ARG A 142 3.54 -4.21 12.81
C ARG A 142 3.51 -5.54 12.04
N PHE A 143 4.49 -6.41 12.23
CA PHE A 143 4.45 -7.78 11.69
C PHE A 143 3.52 -8.71 12.48
N LEU A 144 3.58 -8.73 13.82
CA LEU A 144 2.85 -9.71 14.63
C LEU A 144 1.35 -9.42 14.80
N ILE A 145 0.96 -8.15 14.93
CA ILE A 145 -0.44 -7.75 15.18
C ILE A 145 -1.02 -6.76 14.16
N GLY A 146 -0.16 -6.12 13.36
CA GLY A 146 -0.57 -5.16 12.33
C GLY A 146 -1.62 -5.67 11.33
N PRO A 147 -1.48 -6.88 10.74
CA PRO A 147 -2.48 -7.41 9.80
C PRO A 147 -3.87 -7.58 10.42
N VAL A 148 -3.92 -8.02 11.69
CA VAL A 148 -5.17 -8.20 12.44
C VAL A 148 -5.81 -6.84 12.77
N LEU A 149 -5.03 -5.88 13.26
CA LEU A 149 -5.52 -4.53 13.57
C LEU A 149 -6.01 -3.80 12.32
N ALA A 150 -5.26 -3.86 11.21
CA ALA A 150 -5.67 -3.26 9.93
C ALA A 150 -6.99 -3.87 9.44
N SER A 151 -7.13 -5.20 9.51
CA SER A 151 -8.38 -5.89 9.16
C SER A 151 -9.57 -5.42 10.01
N MET A 152 -9.38 -5.30 11.33
CA MET A 152 -10.41 -4.83 12.26
C MET A 152 -10.84 -3.38 12.00
N VAL A 153 -9.89 -2.46 11.75
CA VAL A 153 -10.18 -1.05 11.47
C VAL A 153 -10.97 -0.90 10.17
N ARG A 154 -10.48 -1.53 9.09
CA ARG A 154 -11.03 -1.37 7.73
C ARG A 154 -12.41 -2.03 7.59
N HIS A 155 -12.63 -3.18 8.24
CA HIS A 155 -13.94 -3.81 8.38
C HIS A 155 -14.92 -2.98 9.24
N ARG A 156 -14.42 -2.18 10.20
CA ARG A 156 -15.26 -1.24 10.98
C ARG A 156 -15.66 -0.01 10.15
N ALA A 157 -14.76 0.54 9.34
CA ALA A 157 -15.06 1.64 8.43
C ALA A 157 -16.22 1.30 7.46
N GLN A 158 -16.19 0.10 6.89
CA GLN A 158 -17.27 -0.41 6.02
C GLN A 158 -18.61 -0.54 6.74
N ARG A 159 -18.63 -1.10 7.97
CA ARG A 159 -19.86 -1.15 8.79
C ARG A 159 -20.42 0.23 9.16
N ASN A 160 -19.56 1.25 9.18
CA ASN A 160 -19.93 2.63 9.47
C ASN A 160 -20.29 3.44 8.21
N GLY A 161 -20.28 2.85 7.01
CA GLY A 161 -20.67 3.51 5.76
C GLY A 161 -19.56 4.32 5.05
N PHE A 162 -18.33 4.34 5.57
CA PHE A 162 -17.19 5.07 4.94
C PHE A 162 -16.74 4.46 3.59
N VAL A 163 -17.14 3.23 3.26
CA VAL A 163 -16.82 2.59 1.98
C VAL A 163 -18.08 1.94 1.42
N SER A 164 -18.61 2.48 0.33
CA SER A 164 -19.87 2.06 -0.28
C SER A 164 -19.65 1.06 -1.42
N THR A 165 -19.39 -0.21 -1.08
CA THR A 165 -19.31 -1.31 -2.07
C THR A 165 -20.00 -2.59 -1.60
N ARG A 166 -20.52 -3.38 -2.55
CA ARG A 166 -21.16 -4.67 -2.28
C ARG A 166 -20.08 -5.72 -1.93
N PRO A 167 -20.20 -6.47 -0.83
CA PRO A 167 -19.20 -7.46 -0.45
C PRO A 167 -19.18 -8.66 -1.42
N ARG A 168 -18.02 -8.89 -2.07
CA ARG A 168 -17.74 -10.12 -2.84
C ARG A 168 -16.42 -10.77 -2.43
N ARG A 169 -16.50 -11.51 -1.31
CA ARG A 169 -15.50 -12.47 -0.77
C ARG A 169 -14.20 -11.85 -0.19
N PRO A 170 -13.43 -12.60 0.62
CA PRO A 170 -12.34 -12.04 1.44
C PRO A 170 -10.89 -12.36 0.92
N TRP A 171 -9.86 -12.01 1.71
CA TRP A 171 -8.42 -12.36 1.66
C TRP A 171 -7.41 -11.61 0.68
N ALA A 172 -6.20 -11.18 1.14
CA ALA A 172 -4.96 -10.61 0.48
C ALA A 172 -3.97 -10.02 1.57
N CYS A 173 -2.96 -9.10 1.52
CA CYS A 173 -2.18 -8.22 0.57
C CYS A 173 -0.87 -7.65 1.30
N PHE A 174 0.18 -7.09 0.64
CA PHE A 174 1.28 -6.23 1.25
C PHE A 174 2.06 -5.32 0.22
N THR A 175 3.04 -4.48 0.67
CA THR A 175 3.44 -3.18 0.03
C THR A 175 4.84 -3.03 -0.64
N SER A 176 4.99 -1.97 -1.48
CA SER A 176 6.23 -1.53 -2.19
C SER A 176 7.10 -0.50 -1.40
N THR A 177 8.21 -0.02 -2.00
CA THR A 177 9.19 0.89 -1.36
C THR A 177 8.69 2.34 -1.21
N ASN A 178 8.74 2.88 0.01
CA ASN A 178 8.15 4.18 0.38
C ASN A 178 8.61 5.38 -0.50
N ASN A 179 9.84 5.37 -1.03
CA ASN A 179 10.32 6.46 -1.88
C ASN A 179 9.73 6.42 -3.30
N LEU A 180 9.70 5.24 -3.93
CA LEU A 180 9.10 5.08 -5.25
C LEU A 180 7.56 5.14 -5.18
N HIS A 181 6.97 4.70 -4.08
CA HIS A 181 5.52 4.76 -3.82
C HIS A 181 4.97 6.20 -3.84
N ALA A 182 5.76 7.21 -3.47
CA ALA A 182 5.37 8.61 -3.60
C ALA A 182 5.37 9.10 -5.07
N VAL A 183 6.29 8.61 -5.90
CA VAL A 183 6.30 8.86 -7.34
C VAL A 183 5.11 8.18 -8.00
N HIS A 184 4.80 6.95 -7.57
CA HIS A 184 3.62 6.19 -8.02
C HIS A 184 2.32 6.91 -7.70
N HIS A 185 2.11 7.37 -6.46
CA HIS A 185 0.90 8.14 -6.11
C HIS A 185 0.78 9.48 -6.85
N ALA A 186 1.90 10.11 -7.23
CA ALA A 186 1.87 11.30 -8.07
C ALA A 186 1.53 11.00 -9.55
N MET A 187 1.85 9.79 -10.04
CA MET A 187 1.69 9.36 -11.43
C MET A 187 1.31 7.85 -11.50
N PRO A 188 0.10 7.45 -11.09
CA PRO A 188 -0.26 6.03 -10.90
C PRO A 188 -0.39 5.23 -12.19
N SER A 189 -0.29 5.89 -13.34
CA SER A 189 -0.31 5.30 -14.69
C SER A 189 1.09 5.05 -15.28
N VAL A 190 2.16 5.40 -14.56
CA VAL A 190 3.56 5.19 -14.95
C VAL A 190 4.01 3.79 -14.54
N ALA A 191 4.70 3.09 -15.44
CA ALA A 191 5.14 1.73 -15.18
C ALA A 191 6.17 1.66 -14.05
N TRP A 192 6.04 0.65 -13.17
CA TRP A 192 6.88 0.47 -11.98
C TRP A 192 8.40 0.51 -12.21
N TYR A 193 8.88 0.15 -13.40
CA TYR A 193 10.31 0.16 -13.76
C TYR A 193 10.83 1.55 -14.18
N GLU A 194 9.95 2.52 -14.43
CA GLU A 194 10.26 3.91 -14.78
C GLU A 194 10.32 4.80 -13.53
N LEU A 195 9.55 4.46 -12.48
CA LEU A 195 9.56 5.12 -11.17
C LEU A 195 10.98 5.37 -10.61
N PRO A 196 11.97 4.45 -10.70
CA PRO A 196 13.33 4.71 -10.21
C PRO A 196 14.07 5.79 -11.00
N ALA A 197 13.79 5.96 -12.30
CA ALA A 197 14.39 7.02 -13.11
C ALA A 197 13.75 8.37 -12.78
N ILE A 198 12.42 8.41 -12.69
CA ILE A 198 11.65 9.61 -12.38
C ILE A 198 11.93 10.07 -10.94
N TYR A 199 12.03 9.15 -9.96
CA TYR A 199 12.45 9.48 -8.60
C TYR A 199 13.85 10.08 -8.54
N ARG A 200 14.79 9.61 -9.36
CA ARG A 200 16.15 10.20 -9.42
C ARG A 200 16.13 11.61 -10.02
N ALA A 201 15.33 11.83 -11.06
CA ALA A 201 15.20 13.15 -11.70
C ALA A 201 14.49 14.18 -10.80
N GLY A 202 13.42 13.79 -10.09
CA GLY A 202 12.66 14.65 -9.19
C GLY A 202 13.07 14.59 -7.72
N ARG A 203 14.25 14.03 -7.39
CA ARG A 203 14.59 13.57 -6.03
C ARG A 203 14.41 14.64 -4.95
N GLU A 204 14.84 15.86 -5.23
CA GLU A 204 14.86 16.96 -4.25
C GLU A 204 13.44 17.37 -3.88
N ARG A 205 12.58 17.60 -4.87
CA ARG A 205 11.13 17.82 -4.68
C ARG A 205 10.47 16.72 -3.85
N TYR A 206 10.70 15.44 -4.17
CA TYR A 206 10.14 14.31 -3.41
C TYR A 206 10.70 14.16 -1.97
N LEU A 207 11.72 14.95 -1.60
CA LEU A 207 12.22 15.05 -0.23
C LEU A 207 11.69 16.31 0.48
N GLU A 208 11.57 17.44 -0.22
CA GLU A 208 10.89 18.64 0.28
C GLU A 208 9.42 18.34 0.61
N ASP A 209 8.69 17.70 -0.30
CA ASP A 209 7.29 17.27 -0.11
C ASP A 209 7.13 16.28 1.08
N LYS A 210 8.23 15.66 1.53
CA LYS A 210 8.28 14.77 2.70
C LYS A 210 8.98 15.40 3.92
N GLY A 211 9.21 16.71 3.95
CA GLY A 211 9.86 17.40 5.07
C GLY A 211 11.28 16.90 5.38
N GLY A 212 12.01 16.44 4.36
CA GLY A 212 13.36 15.86 4.47
C GLY A 212 13.41 14.40 4.97
N PHE A 213 12.26 13.73 5.16
CA PHE A 213 12.18 12.42 5.80
C PHE A 213 12.65 11.24 4.91
N LEU A 214 13.98 11.05 4.84
CA LEU A 214 14.63 9.95 4.11
C LEU A 214 15.03 8.80 5.05
N TRP A 215 14.68 7.57 4.69
CA TRP A 215 15.28 6.35 5.25
C TRP A 215 16.39 5.79 4.37
N ASN A 216 17.50 5.38 4.99
CA ASN A 216 18.60 4.66 4.34
C ASN A 216 18.27 3.17 4.14
N GLY A 217 17.12 2.89 3.52
CA GLY A 217 16.58 1.56 3.29
C GLY A 217 16.02 0.86 4.55
N TYR A 218 15.37 -0.29 4.35
CA TYR A 218 14.67 -1.01 5.42
C TYR A 218 15.57 -1.48 6.57
N ARG A 219 16.87 -1.72 6.33
CA ARG A 219 17.82 -2.09 7.40
C ARG A 219 17.94 -0.99 8.46
N ASP A 220 17.87 0.27 8.08
CA ASP A 220 17.96 1.39 9.01
C ASP A 220 16.65 1.56 9.81
N VAL A 221 15.50 1.40 9.14
CA VAL A 221 14.17 1.35 9.79
C VAL A 221 14.12 0.22 10.83
N PHE A 222 14.51 -0.99 10.44
CA PHE A 222 14.54 -2.17 11.31
C PHE A 222 15.48 -1.93 12.50
N ARG A 223 16.72 -1.48 12.27
CA ARG A 223 17.70 -1.21 13.34
C ARG A 223 17.21 -0.18 14.36
N ARG A 224 16.50 0.87 13.93
CA ARG A 224 15.99 1.93 14.81
C ARG A 224 14.69 1.55 15.53
N HIS A 225 13.79 0.83 14.85
CA HIS A 225 12.39 0.66 15.25
C HIS A 225 11.93 -0.81 15.37
N PHE A 226 12.84 -1.79 15.52
CA PHE A 226 12.45 -3.20 15.68
C PHE A 226 11.47 -3.40 16.85
N LEU A 227 11.84 -2.90 18.04
CA LEU A 227 11.00 -2.91 19.25
C LEU A 227 10.51 -1.52 19.68
N ARG A 228 11.10 -0.45 19.13
CA ARG A 228 10.73 0.94 19.44
C ARG A 228 9.66 1.42 18.46
N PRO A 229 8.65 2.19 18.90
CA PRO A 229 7.74 2.87 17.99
C PRO A 229 8.51 3.72 16.96
N LYS A 230 7.96 3.83 15.74
CA LYS A 230 8.39 4.81 14.72
C LYS A 230 7.86 6.20 15.05
N ASP A 231 6.55 6.27 15.27
CA ASP A 231 5.77 7.50 15.50
C ASP A 231 4.82 7.29 16.69
N GLU A 232 4.31 8.38 17.27
CA GLU A 232 3.24 8.31 18.27
C GLU A 232 1.89 7.94 17.62
N PRO A 233 0.99 7.21 18.31
CA PRO A 233 -0.33 6.89 17.75
C PRO A 233 -1.31 8.08 17.67
N VAL A 234 -0.99 9.23 18.26
CA VAL A 234 -1.82 10.45 18.18
C VAL A 234 -1.43 11.22 16.92
N HIS A 235 -2.39 11.68 16.13
CA HIS A 235 -2.08 12.49 14.94
C HIS A 235 -1.51 13.86 15.35
N PRO A 236 -0.30 14.25 14.92
CA PRO A 236 0.39 15.43 15.45
C PRO A 236 -0.25 16.78 15.07
N TYR A 237 -1.05 16.81 14.01
CA TYR A 237 -1.67 18.04 13.47
C TYR A 237 -3.21 17.98 13.42
N PHE A 238 -3.85 17.12 14.22
CA PHE A 238 -5.33 17.01 14.24
C PHE A 238 -5.88 17.39 15.62
N GLU A 239 -6.32 18.63 15.75
CA GLU A 239 -7.13 19.08 16.87
C GLU A 239 -8.61 18.80 16.60
N ASP A 240 -9.36 18.35 17.62
CA ASP A 240 -10.76 17.90 17.52
C ASP A 240 -11.74 19.06 17.21
N GLY A 241 -11.65 19.65 16.01
CA GLY A 241 -12.51 20.73 15.52
C GLY A 241 -12.08 21.41 14.21
N ALA A 242 -10.81 21.31 13.81
CA ALA A 242 -10.31 21.91 12.57
C ALA A 242 -9.27 21.01 11.88
N ALA A 243 -9.58 20.54 10.66
CA ALA A 243 -8.67 19.73 9.85
C ALA A 243 -7.59 20.60 9.17
N VAL A 244 -6.63 21.10 9.95
CA VAL A 244 -5.45 21.82 9.44
C VAL A 244 -4.42 20.83 8.88
N CYS A 245 -4.82 20.10 7.84
CA CYS A 245 -4.03 19.05 7.22
C CYS A 245 -2.87 19.62 6.40
N PHE A 246 -1.75 19.90 7.09
CA PHE A 246 -0.61 20.67 6.60
C PHE A 246 0.20 20.07 5.43
N PHE A 247 -0.24 18.95 4.85
CA PHE A 247 0.35 18.34 3.66
C PHE A 247 -0.44 18.60 2.36
N ALA A 248 -1.52 19.39 2.42
CA ALA A 248 -2.23 19.87 1.24
C ALA A 248 -1.49 21.05 0.54
N ARG A 249 -0.27 20.81 0.04
CA ARG A 249 0.22 21.58 -1.13
C ARG A 249 -0.36 20.90 -2.38
N PRO A 250 -1.21 21.57 -3.18
CA PRO A 250 -1.76 20.96 -4.38
C PRO A 250 -0.64 20.71 -5.40
N VAL A 251 -0.73 19.62 -6.15
CA VAL A 251 0.16 19.33 -7.30
C VAL A 251 -0.26 20.18 -8.51
N MET A 252 -0.44 21.49 -8.29
CA MET A 252 -0.64 22.51 -9.32
C MET A 252 0.70 22.78 -10.00
N GLY A 253 1.07 21.91 -10.94
CA GLY A 253 2.41 21.94 -11.55
C GLY A 253 2.57 21.15 -12.85
N LEU A 254 1.49 20.65 -13.44
CA LEU A 254 1.41 20.24 -14.85
C LEU A 254 0.08 20.74 -15.41
N ALA A 255 0.07 22.02 -15.82
CA ALA A 255 -0.96 22.54 -16.70
C ALA A 255 -0.77 21.94 -18.11
N GLU A 256 -1.84 21.96 -18.91
CA GLU A 256 -1.87 21.37 -20.25
C GLU A 256 -0.88 22.07 -21.22
N THR A 257 0.00 21.28 -21.84
CA THR A 257 0.81 21.64 -23.04
C THR A 257 1.05 20.41 -23.91
#